data_AF-A0A9W8Y6V4-F1
#
_entry.id   AF-A0A9W8Y6V4-F1
#
_cell.length_a   1.000
_cell.length_b   1.000
_cell.length_c   1.000
_cell.angle_alpha   90.00
_cell.angle_beta   90.00
_cell.angle_gamma   90.00
#
_symmetry.space_group_name_H-M   'P 1'
#
loop_
_entity.id
_entity.type
_entity.pdbx_description
1 polymer ?
#
loop_
_entity_poly.entity_id
_entity_poly.type
_entity_poly.pdbx_seq_one_letter_code
_entity_poly.pdbx_strand_id
1 'polypeptide(L)'
;MKHRINSDRYTLKPGQSLILGGGLIRITPAQTSSDLVFLVHPFVPLHPHVTRTEKAIAYQRQTSDRHLQQPPILAPNVGDKMYPAGTFPLKWDVTKKLAGPVTSSVAGKMKPENLPYRIWGTDILVEGVGWIEISAQTRRPQGWKAPGMVKKDPNHAQVARRASLQALNAYKDRKFAAKSEGVEQEPRDALSREFGDGERMVERRKEWEEDEDEEYPAVEVFSPLGKFVGQRRPMCASVVSGPKRVASRERKVRPRRSMVSVKRQRKPKGAE
;
A
#
# COMPACT_ATOMS: atom_id res chain seq x y z
N MET A 1 -16.70 -20.87 -12.65
CA MET A 1 -15.25 -20.88 -12.31
C MET A 1 -14.96 -22.09 -11.44
N LYS A 2 -14.20 -23.08 -11.92
CA LYS A 2 -13.88 -24.32 -11.15
C LYS A 2 -12.66 -24.19 -10.23
N HIS A 3 -11.77 -23.21 -10.47
CA HIS A 3 -10.57 -22.98 -9.65
C HIS A 3 -10.35 -21.48 -9.41
N ARG A 4 -9.93 -21.13 -8.19
CA ARG A 4 -9.53 -19.77 -7.80
C ARG A 4 -8.15 -19.47 -8.38
N ILE A 5 -7.99 -18.35 -9.07
CA ILE A 5 -6.68 -17.90 -9.55
C ILE A 5 -5.81 -17.57 -8.33
N ASN A 6 -4.64 -18.19 -8.25
CA ASN A 6 -3.62 -17.90 -7.26
C ASN A 6 -2.33 -17.52 -7.99
N SER A 7 -1.77 -16.36 -7.67
CA SER A 7 -0.50 -15.90 -8.23
C SER A 7 0.63 -16.25 -7.27
N ASP A 8 1.75 -16.72 -7.82
CA ASP A 8 3.01 -16.80 -7.08
C ASP A 8 3.61 -15.41 -6.88
N ARG A 9 4.45 -15.29 -5.85
CA ARG A 9 5.16 -14.05 -5.51
C ARG A 9 6.56 -14.07 -6.12
N TYR A 10 6.87 -13.04 -6.89
CA TYR A 10 8.19 -12.82 -7.47
C TYR A 10 8.86 -11.61 -6.82
N THR A 11 10.17 -11.72 -6.60
CA THR A 11 10.99 -10.64 -6.04
C THR A 11 11.87 -10.07 -7.13
N LEU A 12 11.72 -8.77 -7.43
CA LEU A 12 12.60 -8.02 -8.32
C LEU A 12 13.61 -7.25 -7.49
N LYS A 13 14.88 -7.65 -7.58
CA LYS A 13 16.01 -6.92 -7.00
C LYS A 13 16.50 -5.83 -7.96
N PRO A 14 17.33 -4.87 -7.48
CA PRO A 14 18.03 -3.94 -8.34
C PRO A 14 18.69 -4.62 -9.55
N GLY A 15 18.49 -4.05 -10.75
CA GLY A 15 19.01 -4.58 -12.01
C GLY A 15 18.29 -5.83 -12.55
N GLN A 16 17.13 -6.19 -12.01
CA GLN A 16 16.27 -7.27 -12.52
C GLN A 16 14.97 -6.75 -13.12
N SER A 17 14.46 -7.49 -14.09
CA SER A 17 13.15 -7.28 -14.71
C SER A 17 12.32 -8.56 -14.64
N LEU A 18 11.00 -8.40 -14.61
CA LEU A 18 10.06 -9.47 -14.86
C LEU A 18 9.69 -9.46 -16.35
N ILE A 19 9.72 -10.60 -17.01
CA ILE A 19 9.08 -10.80 -18.31
C ILE A 19 7.89 -11.76 -18.16
N LEU A 20 6.83 -11.50 -18.92
CA LEU A 20 5.62 -12.32 -18.98
C LEU A 20 5.42 -12.79 -20.42
N GLY A 21 5.06 -14.07 -20.60
CA GLY A 21 4.73 -14.63 -21.92
C GLY A 21 5.93 -14.66 -22.88
N GLY A 22 7.15 -14.79 -22.34
CA GLY A 22 8.39 -14.84 -23.12
C GLY A 22 8.82 -13.51 -23.75
N GLY A 23 8.43 -12.38 -23.15
CA GLY A 23 8.82 -11.04 -23.60
C GLY A 23 7.66 -10.13 -24.02
N LEU A 24 6.43 -10.66 -24.00
CA LEU A 24 5.22 -9.90 -24.35
C LEU A 24 5.06 -8.66 -23.47
N ILE A 25 5.18 -8.83 -22.15
CA ILE A 25 5.21 -7.72 -21.20
C ILE A 25 6.52 -7.80 -20.43
N ARG A 26 7.24 -6.68 -20.35
CA ARG A 26 8.42 -6.54 -19.49
C ARG A 26 8.16 -5.43 -18.46
N ILE A 27 8.43 -5.72 -17.20
CA ILE A 27 8.31 -4.79 -16.10
C ILE A 27 9.70 -4.61 -15.49
N THR A 28 10.15 -3.37 -15.40
CA THR A 28 11.48 -3.00 -14.89
C THR A 28 11.32 -1.90 -13.85
N PRO A 29 11.99 -1.96 -12.68
CA PRO A 29 12.06 -0.82 -11.77
C PRO A 29 12.54 0.44 -12.49
N ALA A 30 11.85 1.56 -12.29
CA ALA A 30 12.26 2.84 -12.86
C ALA A 30 13.60 3.29 -12.26
N GLN A 31 14.35 4.11 -12.98
CA GLN A 31 15.70 4.51 -12.57
C GLN A 31 15.72 5.21 -11.20
N THR A 32 14.74 6.08 -10.94
CA THR A 32 14.51 6.77 -9.65
C THR A 32 14.35 5.82 -8.46
N SER A 33 13.94 4.57 -8.69
CA SER A 33 13.63 3.60 -7.63
C SER A 33 14.44 2.31 -7.79
N SER A 34 15.60 2.41 -8.43
CA SER A 34 16.40 1.26 -8.86
C SER A 34 17.08 0.51 -7.71
N ASP A 35 17.19 1.12 -6.53
CA ASP A 35 17.75 0.54 -5.31
C ASP A 35 16.73 -0.27 -4.48
N LEU A 36 15.44 -0.10 -4.77
CA LEU A 36 14.36 -0.77 -4.06
C LEU A 36 14.16 -2.22 -4.52
N VAL A 37 13.56 -3.01 -3.63
CA VAL A 37 13.10 -4.37 -3.93
C VAL A 37 11.60 -4.34 -4.15
N PHE A 38 11.15 -4.83 -5.30
CA PHE A 38 9.74 -4.91 -5.65
C PHE A 38 9.23 -6.33 -5.47
N LEU A 39 8.02 -6.47 -4.94
CA LEU A 39 7.28 -7.73 -4.89
C LEU A 39 6.17 -7.68 -5.93
N VAL A 40 6.13 -8.70 -6.79
CA VAL A 40 5.23 -8.76 -7.94
C VAL A 40 4.40 -10.04 -7.89
N HIS A 41 3.09 -9.89 -8.08
CA HIS A 41 2.12 -11.00 -8.18
C HIS A 41 1.36 -10.89 -9.51
N PRO A 42 1.77 -11.65 -10.54
CA PRO A 42 1.09 -11.70 -11.83
C PRO A 42 -0.23 -12.48 -11.75
N PHE A 43 -1.37 -11.78 -11.72
CA PHE A 43 -2.71 -12.37 -11.90
C PHE A 43 -3.08 -12.39 -13.39
N VAL A 44 -2.22 -13.05 -14.17
CA VAL A 44 -2.35 -13.20 -15.63
C VAL A 44 -2.03 -14.65 -16.01
N PRO A 45 -2.66 -15.23 -17.05
CA PRO A 45 -2.36 -16.56 -17.55
C PRO A 45 -1.08 -16.57 -18.44
N LEU A 46 -0.07 -15.80 -18.07
CA LEU A 46 1.19 -15.67 -18.80
C LEU A 46 2.33 -16.18 -17.93
N HIS A 47 3.24 -16.97 -18.50
CA HIS A 47 4.38 -17.48 -17.75
C HIS A 47 5.30 -16.34 -17.28
N PRO A 48 5.53 -16.21 -15.96
CA PRO A 48 6.44 -15.22 -15.40
C PRO A 48 7.88 -15.73 -15.35
N HIS A 49 8.83 -14.86 -15.71
CA HIS A 49 10.24 -15.15 -15.61
C HIS A 49 11.02 -13.92 -15.13
N VAL A 50 11.75 -14.05 -14.03
CA VAL A 50 12.60 -12.98 -13.49
C VAL A 50 14.03 -13.20 -13.96
N THR A 51 14.65 -12.15 -14.52
CA THR A 51 16.03 -12.20 -14.99
C THR A 51 16.70 -10.83 -14.91
N ARG A 52 18.00 -10.74 -15.23
CA ARG A 52 18.70 -9.46 -15.32
C ARG A 52 18.09 -8.59 -16.42
N THR A 53 18.04 -7.28 -16.23
CA THR A 53 17.41 -6.34 -17.18
C THR A 53 17.94 -6.50 -18.60
N GLU A 54 19.24 -6.64 -18.79
CA GLU A 54 19.87 -6.88 -20.10
C GLU A 54 19.33 -8.14 -20.79
N LYS A 55 19.17 -9.24 -20.04
CA LYS A 55 18.61 -10.50 -20.57
C LYS A 55 17.13 -10.35 -20.89
N ALA A 56 16.39 -9.64 -20.06
CA ALA A 56 14.98 -9.36 -20.31
C ALA A 56 14.80 -8.53 -21.60
N ILE A 57 15.68 -7.55 -21.83
CA ILE A 57 15.71 -6.77 -23.08
C ILE A 57 16.00 -7.70 -24.27
N ALA A 58 17.00 -8.58 -24.17
CA ALA A 58 17.34 -9.52 -25.25
C ALA A 58 16.19 -10.50 -25.58
N TYR A 59 15.48 -11.02 -24.55
CA TYR A 59 14.28 -11.84 -24.77
C TYR A 59 13.17 -11.06 -25.45
N GLN A 60 12.88 -9.84 -25.00
CA GLN A 60 11.83 -9.00 -25.57
C GLN A 60 12.15 -8.57 -27.01
N ARG A 61 13.42 -8.30 -27.33
CA ARG A 61 13.90 -8.00 -28.68
C ARG A 61 14.06 -9.23 -29.58
N GLN A 62 13.85 -10.43 -29.04
CA GLN A 62 14.05 -11.70 -29.75
C GLN A 62 15.48 -11.90 -30.28
N THR A 63 16.48 -11.34 -29.59
CA THR A 63 17.90 -11.45 -29.96
C THR A 63 18.67 -12.46 -29.10
N SER A 64 17.99 -13.12 -28.15
CA SER A 64 18.63 -14.10 -27.27
C SER A 64 18.48 -15.52 -27.80
N ASP A 65 19.58 -16.26 -27.89
CA ASP A 65 19.60 -17.70 -28.21
C ASP A 65 19.26 -18.62 -27.03
N ARG A 66 18.77 -18.02 -25.92
CA ARG A 66 18.51 -18.76 -24.68
C ARG A 66 17.08 -19.26 -24.67
N HIS A 67 16.89 -20.46 -24.15
CA HIS A 67 15.57 -21.06 -24.02
C HIS A 67 14.96 -20.73 -22.66
N LEU A 68 13.72 -20.23 -22.68
CA LEU A 68 12.89 -20.09 -21.49
C LEU A 68 12.23 -21.44 -21.15
N GLN A 69 11.75 -21.57 -19.92
CA GLN A 69 11.02 -22.78 -19.48
C GLN A 69 9.75 -23.02 -20.30
N GLN A 70 9.10 -21.94 -20.73
CA GLN A 70 7.98 -21.99 -21.66
C GLN A 70 8.32 -21.20 -22.93
N PRO A 71 7.92 -21.70 -24.11
CA PRO A 71 8.10 -20.98 -25.37
C PRO A 71 7.46 -19.59 -25.33
N PRO A 72 8.08 -18.57 -25.94
CA PRO A 72 7.47 -17.26 -26.08
C PRO A 72 6.14 -17.32 -26.84
N ILE A 73 5.18 -16.51 -26.41
CA ILE A 73 3.88 -16.34 -27.10
C ILE A 73 4.01 -15.34 -28.26
N LEU A 74 5.11 -14.60 -28.29
CA LEU A 74 5.43 -13.61 -29.32
C LEU A 74 5.55 -14.25 -30.72
N ALA A 75 4.93 -13.61 -31.71
CA ALA A 75 5.20 -13.92 -33.12
C ALA A 75 6.68 -13.63 -33.47
N PRO A 76 7.28 -14.30 -34.46
CA PRO A 76 8.66 -14.03 -34.85
C PRO A 76 8.83 -12.60 -35.42
N ASN A 77 10.01 -12.02 -35.22
CA ASN A 77 10.41 -10.70 -35.74
C ASN A 77 9.52 -9.52 -35.29
N VAL A 78 9.01 -9.57 -34.05
CA VAL A 78 8.21 -8.47 -33.44
C VAL A 78 8.98 -7.70 -32.37
N GLY A 79 10.25 -8.05 -32.13
CA GLY A 79 11.09 -7.40 -31.12
C GLY A 79 11.17 -5.87 -31.26
N ASP A 80 11.25 -5.37 -32.49
CA ASP A 80 11.33 -3.93 -32.79
C ASP A 80 10.02 -3.17 -32.56
N LYS A 81 8.92 -3.89 -32.31
CA LYS A 81 7.60 -3.33 -32.00
C LYS A 81 7.33 -3.28 -30.49
N MET A 82 8.33 -3.54 -29.66
CA MET A 82 8.22 -3.48 -28.20
C MET A 82 8.63 -2.09 -27.72
N TYR A 83 7.63 -1.31 -27.29
CA TYR A 83 7.80 0.09 -26.89
C TYR A 83 7.46 0.28 -25.41
N PRO A 84 7.98 1.34 -24.77
CA PRO A 84 7.54 1.73 -23.43
C PRO A 84 6.05 2.06 -23.46
N ALA A 85 5.28 1.40 -22.60
CA ALA A 85 3.87 1.68 -22.35
C ALA A 85 3.68 2.84 -21.37
N GLY A 86 4.71 3.14 -20.58
CA GLY A 86 4.74 4.24 -19.62
C GLY A 86 5.49 3.87 -18.34
N THR A 87 5.66 4.89 -17.51
CA THR A 87 6.18 4.77 -16.15
C THR A 87 5.03 4.89 -15.17
N PHE A 88 4.91 3.92 -14.28
CA PHE A 88 3.76 3.76 -13.40
C PHE A 88 4.17 3.92 -11.94
N PRO A 89 3.77 5.01 -11.27
CA PRO A 89 4.11 5.25 -9.87
C PRO A 89 3.26 4.38 -8.93
N LEU A 90 3.88 3.78 -7.92
CA LEU A 90 3.22 3.10 -6.81
C LEU A 90 2.70 4.15 -5.83
N LYS A 91 1.57 4.77 -6.16
CA LYS A 91 1.04 5.93 -5.41
C LYS A 91 0.08 5.59 -4.28
N TRP A 92 -0.29 4.32 -4.11
CA TRP A 92 -1.26 3.93 -3.08
C TRP A 92 -0.57 3.29 -1.87
N ASP A 93 -0.77 3.86 -0.68
CA ASP A 93 -0.35 3.25 0.57
C ASP A 93 -1.18 2.00 0.86
N VAL A 94 -0.51 0.85 0.83
CA VAL A 94 -1.08 -0.49 1.11
C VAL A 94 -0.50 -1.10 2.38
N THR A 95 0.23 -0.32 3.19
CA THR A 95 0.88 -0.75 4.44
C THR A 95 -0.11 -1.42 5.38
N LYS A 96 -1.34 -0.90 5.50
CA LYS A 96 -2.38 -1.51 6.35
C LYS A 96 -2.68 -2.95 5.96
N LYS A 97 -2.67 -3.27 4.67
CA LYS A 97 -2.99 -4.61 4.15
C LYS A 97 -1.76 -5.51 4.07
N LEU A 98 -0.61 -4.98 3.66
CA LEU A 98 0.59 -5.76 3.34
C LEU A 98 1.61 -5.89 4.50
N ALA A 99 1.57 -5.04 5.54
CA ALA A 99 2.47 -5.16 6.69
C ALA A 99 2.14 -6.34 7.63
N GLY A 100 1.13 -7.15 7.28
CA GLY A 100 0.85 -8.43 7.92
C GLY A 100 0.40 -8.30 9.39
N PRO A 101 0.94 -9.10 10.33
CA PRO A 101 0.50 -9.09 11.73
C PRO A 101 0.67 -7.74 12.45
N VAL A 102 1.61 -6.91 11.98
CA VAL A 102 1.97 -5.64 12.63
C VAL A 102 0.80 -4.65 12.62
N THR A 103 0.13 -4.52 11.47
CA THR A 103 -1.00 -3.61 11.28
C THR A 103 -2.34 -4.31 11.47
N SER A 104 -2.35 -5.63 11.64
CA SER A 104 -3.57 -6.43 11.81
C SER A 104 -4.37 -6.00 13.05
N SER A 105 -5.70 -5.88 12.89
CA SER A 105 -6.62 -5.52 13.97
C SER A 105 -6.72 -6.56 15.08
N VAL A 106 -6.35 -7.81 14.81
CA VAL A 106 -6.38 -8.92 15.79
C VAL A 106 -5.02 -9.20 16.42
N ALA A 107 -3.94 -8.57 15.93
CA ALA A 107 -2.59 -8.75 16.45
C ALA A 107 -1.98 -7.41 16.86
N GLY A 108 -1.05 -6.86 16.08
CA GLY A 108 -0.24 -5.70 16.47
C GLY A 108 -1.02 -4.39 16.61
N LYS A 109 -2.16 -4.24 15.93
CA LYS A 109 -3.04 -3.05 15.97
C LYS A 109 -2.33 -1.73 15.69
N MET A 110 -1.11 -1.75 15.15
CA MET A 110 -0.39 -0.54 14.84
C MET A 110 -1.05 0.16 13.64
N LYS A 111 -1.16 1.48 13.75
CA LYS A 111 -1.56 2.31 12.64
C LYS A 111 -0.40 2.39 11.62
N PRO A 112 -0.67 2.31 10.31
CA PRO A 112 0.36 2.49 9.28
C PRO A 112 1.21 3.74 9.47
N GLU A 113 0.57 4.84 9.87
CA GLU A 113 1.22 6.13 10.12
C GLU A 113 2.27 6.07 11.24
N ASN A 114 2.21 5.07 12.13
CA ASN A 114 3.15 4.90 13.23
C ASN A 114 4.33 3.97 12.87
N LEU A 115 4.38 3.44 11.65
CA LEU A 115 5.46 2.55 11.22
C LEU A 115 6.63 3.34 10.61
N PRO A 116 7.87 2.89 10.82
CA PRO A 116 9.07 3.55 10.27
C PRO A 116 9.25 3.29 8.75
N TYR A 117 8.24 2.73 8.09
CA TYR A 117 8.23 2.42 6.67
C TYR A 117 6.81 2.53 6.12
N ARG A 118 6.71 2.75 4.81
CA ARG A 118 5.48 2.65 4.02
C ARG A 118 5.64 1.54 2.99
N ILE A 119 4.56 0.82 2.71
CA ILE A 119 4.45 -0.11 1.60
C ILE A 119 3.53 0.53 0.58
N TRP A 120 4.10 0.84 -0.57
CA TRP A 120 3.41 1.38 -1.72
C TRP A 120 2.98 0.25 -2.64
N GLY A 121 1.86 0.42 -3.33
CA GLY A 121 1.35 -0.58 -4.27
C GLY A 121 0.64 0.03 -5.45
N THR A 122 0.61 -0.73 -6.54
CA THR A 122 -0.15 -0.42 -7.76
C THR A 122 -0.55 -1.72 -8.46
N ASP A 123 -1.71 -1.74 -9.10
CA ASP A 123 -2.06 -2.81 -10.03
C ASP A 123 -1.82 -2.30 -11.45
N ILE A 124 -0.96 -2.98 -12.19
CA ILE A 124 -0.78 -2.79 -13.62
C ILE A 124 -1.81 -3.66 -14.35
N LEU A 125 -2.70 -3.03 -15.11
CA LEU A 125 -3.73 -3.69 -15.90
C LEU A 125 -3.17 -4.06 -17.27
N VAL A 126 -3.40 -5.30 -17.70
CA VAL A 126 -3.12 -5.76 -19.07
C VAL A 126 -4.45 -6.11 -19.71
N GLU A 127 -4.87 -5.31 -20.68
CA GLU A 127 -6.19 -5.42 -21.30
C GLU A 127 -6.43 -6.83 -21.86
N GLY A 128 -7.61 -7.39 -21.60
CA GLY A 128 -7.98 -8.73 -22.05
C GLY A 128 -7.23 -9.90 -21.40
N VAL A 129 -6.23 -9.64 -20.55
CA VAL A 129 -5.38 -10.68 -19.95
C VAL A 129 -5.54 -10.77 -18.43
N GLY A 130 -5.48 -9.64 -17.73
CA GLY A 130 -5.56 -9.61 -16.26
C GLY A 130 -4.83 -8.43 -15.65
N TRP A 131 -4.24 -8.61 -14.47
CA TRP A 131 -3.48 -7.56 -13.81
C TRP A 131 -2.24 -8.10 -13.09
N ILE A 132 -1.27 -7.23 -12.85
CA ILE A 132 -0.08 -7.52 -12.06
C ILE A 132 -0.10 -6.61 -10.83
N GLU A 133 -0.15 -7.20 -9.65
CA GLU A 133 -0.05 -6.47 -8.39
C GLU A 133 1.43 -6.27 -8.06
N ILE A 134 1.85 -5.01 -7.94
CA ILE A 134 3.23 -4.62 -7.65
C ILE A 134 3.26 -3.84 -6.34
N SER A 135 4.23 -4.14 -5.48
CA SER A 135 4.45 -3.41 -4.25
C SER A 135 5.93 -3.18 -3.97
N ALA A 136 6.26 -2.08 -3.30
CA ALA A 136 7.60 -1.75 -2.85
C ALA A 136 7.52 -1.10 -1.48
N GLN A 137 8.51 -1.38 -0.63
CA GLN A 137 8.62 -0.78 0.69
C GLN A 137 9.64 0.34 0.68
N THR A 138 9.26 1.53 1.16
CA THR A 138 10.18 2.64 1.41
C THR A 138 10.32 2.89 2.91
N ARG A 139 11.46 3.43 3.33
CA ARG A 139 11.69 3.84 4.72
C ARG A 139 11.31 5.30 4.90
N ARG A 140 10.87 5.65 6.10
CA ARG A 140 10.76 7.06 6.52
C ARG A 140 12.18 7.66 6.63
N PRO A 141 12.33 8.98 6.41
CA PRO A 141 13.64 9.64 6.52
C PRO A 141 14.21 9.55 7.94
N GLN A 142 15.53 9.70 8.04
CA GLN A 142 16.22 9.69 9.32
C GLN A 142 15.70 10.81 10.24
N GLY A 143 15.46 10.49 11.50
CA GLY A 143 14.89 11.44 12.48
C GLY A 143 13.36 11.54 12.47
N TRP A 144 12.67 10.84 11.56
CA TRP A 144 11.22 10.74 11.58
C TRP A 144 10.71 10.14 12.90
N LYS A 145 9.65 10.73 13.45
CA LYS A 145 8.97 10.26 14.66
C LYS A 145 7.52 9.95 14.35
N ALA A 146 7.01 8.85 14.88
CA ALA A 146 5.61 8.47 14.70
C ALA A 146 4.69 9.58 15.24
N PRO A 147 3.69 10.05 14.46
CA PRO A 147 2.76 11.09 14.90
C PRO A 147 2.05 10.71 16.22
N GLY A 148 1.76 9.42 16.41
CA GLY A 148 1.13 8.89 17.62
C GLY A 148 2.07 8.67 18.82
N MET A 149 3.39 8.86 18.66
CA MET A 149 4.38 8.82 19.76
C MET A 149 4.64 10.20 20.37
N VAL A 150 3.92 11.24 19.93
CA VAL A 150 3.77 12.45 20.75
C VAL A 150 2.91 12.04 21.94
N LYS A 151 3.54 11.90 23.12
CA LYS A 151 2.83 11.65 24.37
C LYS A 151 1.82 12.78 24.53
N LYS A 152 0.53 12.52 24.29
CA LYS A 152 -0.51 13.51 24.53
C LYS A 152 -0.36 13.96 25.98
N ASP A 153 -0.31 15.28 26.19
CA ASP A 153 -0.34 15.83 27.54
C ASP A 153 -1.55 15.19 28.24
N PRO A 154 -1.36 14.57 29.43
CA PRO A 154 -2.46 14.01 30.21
C PRO A 154 -3.63 14.99 30.37
N ASN A 155 -3.34 16.29 30.36
CA ASN A 155 -4.31 17.37 30.55
C ASN A 155 -4.90 17.90 29.24
N HIS A 156 -4.55 17.35 28.08
CA HIS A 156 -5.02 17.86 26.78
C HIS A 156 -6.55 17.90 26.68
N ALA A 157 -7.25 16.90 27.24
CA ALA A 157 -8.71 16.88 27.28
C ALA A 157 -9.30 18.00 28.17
N GLN A 158 -8.64 18.31 29.29
CA GLN A 158 -9.03 19.39 30.19
C GLN A 158 -8.79 20.76 29.55
N VAL A 159 -7.64 20.93 28.88
CA VAL A 159 -7.29 22.15 28.13
C VAL A 159 -8.27 22.38 26.98
N ALA A 160 -8.57 21.35 26.18
CA ALA A 160 -9.54 21.44 25.08
C ALA A 160 -10.96 21.79 25.60
N ARG A 161 -11.38 21.18 26.71
CA ARG A 161 -12.67 21.50 27.36
C ARG A 161 -12.71 22.94 27.86
N ARG A 162 -11.64 23.43 28.47
CA ARG A 162 -11.55 24.82 28.96
C ARG A 162 -11.60 25.83 27.81
N ALA A 163 -10.85 25.56 26.73
CA ALA A 163 -10.85 26.39 25.53
C ALA A 163 -12.24 26.43 24.87
N SER A 164 -12.92 25.28 24.77
CA SER A 164 -14.30 25.21 24.24
C SER A 164 -15.30 26.01 25.08
N LEU A 165 -15.21 25.90 26.42
CA LEU A 165 -16.05 26.68 27.32
C LEU A 165 -15.78 28.19 27.21
N GLN A 166 -14.51 28.60 27.11
CA GLN A 166 -14.13 30.00 26.91
C GLN A 166 -14.66 30.55 25.58
N ALA A 167 -14.53 29.80 24.48
CA ALA A 167 -15.05 30.18 23.18
C ALA A 167 -16.58 30.32 23.20
N LEU A 168 -17.27 29.42 23.88
CA LEU A 168 -18.73 29.44 24.01
C LEU A 168 -19.21 30.62 24.86
N ASN A 169 -18.48 30.96 25.94
CA ASN A 169 -18.76 32.16 26.72
C ASN A 169 -18.51 33.43 25.92
N ALA A 170 -17.37 33.54 25.23
CA ALA A 170 -17.08 34.68 24.36
C ALA A 170 -18.11 34.82 23.22
N TYR A 171 -18.63 33.72 22.70
CA TYR A 171 -19.73 33.74 21.74
C TYR A 171 -21.03 34.26 22.36
N LYS A 172 -21.39 33.78 23.56
CA LYS A 172 -22.56 34.29 24.29
C LYS A 172 -22.42 35.78 24.57
N ASP A 173 -21.27 36.23 25.07
CA ASP A 173 -21.02 37.62 25.40
C ASP A 173 -21.14 38.52 24.15
N ARG A 174 -20.55 38.11 23.02
CA ARG A 174 -20.71 38.80 21.73
C ARG A 174 -22.16 38.83 21.26
N LYS A 175 -22.89 37.71 21.39
CA LYS A 175 -24.31 37.63 21.03
C LYS A 175 -25.19 38.51 21.91
N PHE A 176 -24.90 38.56 23.22
CA PHE A 176 -25.59 39.44 24.16
C PHE A 176 -25.28 40.91 23.88
N ALA A 177 -24.03 41.27 23.59
CA ALA A 177 -23.62 42.62 23.21
C ALA A 177 -24.28 43.10 21.92
N ALA A 178 -24.27 42.28 20.86
CA ALA A 178 -24.94 42.59 19.60
C ALA A 178 -26.47 42.75 19.75
N LYS A 179 -27.08 41.98 20.67
CA LYS A 179 -28.51 42.08 20.98
C LYS A 179 -28.85 43.33 21.80
N SER A 180 -27.93 43.81 22.65
CA SER A 180 -28.10 45.08 23.37
C SER A 180 -27.89 46.31 22.49
N GLU A 181 -27.12 46.19 21.40
CA GLU A 181 -26.88 47.27 20.43
C GLU A 181 -27.97 47.37 19.34
N GLY A 182 -29.06 46.60 19.44
CA GLY A 182 -30.22 46.71 18.55
C GLY A 182 -29.99 46.22 17.11
N VAL A 183 -28.97 45.39 16.87
CA VAL A 183 -28.66 44.87 15.54
C VAL A 183 -29.61 43.71 15.20
N GLU A 184 -30.70 43.99 14.47
CA GLU A 184 -31.64 43.00 13.92
C GLU A 184 -31.09 42.30 12.67
N GLN A 185 -29.93 41.65 12.77
CA GLN A 185 -29.48 40.75 11.71
C GLN A 185 -29.52 39.31 12.20
N GLU A 186 -30.26 38.45 11.49
CA GLU A 186 -30.48 37.06 11.91
C GLU A 186 -29.13 36.35 12.16
N PRO A 187 -28.88 35.86 13.39
CA PRO A 187 -27.56 35.39 13.83
C PRO A 187 -27.08 34.09 13.16
N ARG A 188 -27.86 33.55 12.21
CA ARG A 188 -27.53 32.36 11.42
C ARG A 188 -26.62 32.69 10.22
N ASP A 189 -26.83 33.83 9.55
CA ASP A 189 -26.08 34.17 8.34
C ASP A 189 -24.67 34.72 8.64
N ALA A 190 -24.51 35.51 9.70
CA ALA A 190 -23.20 36.03 10.13
C ALA A 190 -22.26 34.92 10.63
N LEU A 191 -22.80 33.89 11.31
CA LEU A 191 -22.03 32.78 11.85
C LEU A 191 -21.60 31.78 10.77
N SER A 192 -22.41 31.59 9.73
CA SER A 192 -22.05 30.74 8.58
C SER A 192 -20.91 31.36 7.76
N ARG A 193 -20.78 32.70 7.72
CA ARG A 193 -19.65 33.38 7.06
C ARG A 193 -18.36 33.36 7.87
N GLU A 194 -18.45 33.33 9.20
CA GLU A 194 -17.28 33.35 10.10
C GLU A 194 -16.73 31.94 10.40
N PHE A 195 -17.56 30.89 10.32
CA PHE A 195 -17.20 29.49 10.62
C PHE A 195 -17.50 28.49 9.49
N GLY A 196 -17.99 28.95 8.33
CA GLY A 196 -18.37 28.10 7.22
C GLY A 196 -17.19 27.69 6.36
N ASP A 197 -16.95 26.38 6.30
CA ASP A 197 -16.29 25.61 5.24
C ASP A 197 -14.85 25.96 4.81
N GLY A 198 -14.28 27.09 5.25
CA GLY A 198 -12.93 27.52 4.92
C GLY A 198 -11.85 26.59 5.45
N GLU A 199 -11.93 26.17 6.72
CA GLU A 199 -10.95 25.26 7.32
C GLU A 199 -10.93 23.89 6.65
N ARG A 200 -12.10 23.32 6.31
CA ARG A 200 -12.18 22.03 5.58
C ARG A 200 -11.68 22.13 4.15
N MET A 201 -11.85 23.29 3.50
CA MET A 201 -11.37 23.53 2.15
C MET A 201 -9.85 23.74 2.13
N VAL A 202 -9.29 24.41 3.14
CA VAL A 202 -7.85 24.57 3.34
C VAL A 202 -7.18 23.25 3.72
N GLU A 203 -7.77 22.45 4.62
CA GLU A 203 -7.25 21.14 5.00
C GLU A 203 -7.26 20.16 3.82
N ARG A 204 -8.34 20.15 3.03
CA ARG A 204 -8.42 19.40 1.77
C ARG A 204 -7.40 19.89 0.74
N ARG A 205 -7.22 21.21 0.60
CA ARG A 205 -6.22 21.77 -0.32
C ARG A 205 -4.79 21.39 0.07
N LYS A 206 -4.52 21.38 1.38
CA LYS A 206 -3.21 21.00 1.94
C LYS A 206 -2.90 19.50 1.76
N GLU A 207 -3.90 18.64 1.88
CA GLU A 207 -3.80 17.21 1.55
C GLU A 207 -3.42 16.98 0.08
N TRP A 208 -3.91 17.82 -0.84
CA TRP A 208 -3.62 17.71 -2.27
C TRP A 208 -2.26 18.31 -2.65
N GLU A 209 -1.81 19.36 -1.96
CA GLU A 209 -0.46 19.93 -2.13
C GLU A 209 0.63 18.99 -1.58
N GLU A 210 0.38 18.23 -0.50
CA GLU A 210 1.34 17.24 0.03
C GLU A 210 1.54 16.01 -0.89
N ASP A 211 0.56 15.66 -1.72
CA ASP A 211 0.64 14.53 -2.66
C ASP A 211 1.51 14.83 -3.91
N GLU A 212 1.74 16.12 -4.25
CA GLU A 212 2.51 16.55 -5.43
C GLU A 212 4.03 16.43 -5.23
N ASP A 213 4.52 16.51 -3.99
CA ASP A 213 5.96 16.51 -3.67
C ASP A 213 6.51 15.13 -3.27
N GLU A 214 5.66 14.10 -3.06
CA GLU A 214 6.14 12.77 -2.63
C GLU A 214 6.62 11.93 -3.83
N GLU A 215 7.93 11.68 -3.89
CA GLU A 215 8.54 10.85 -4.93
C GLU A 215 8.17 9.36 -4.72
N TYR A 216 7.18 8.88 -5.47
CA TYR A 216 6.71 7.51 -5.38
C TYR A 216 7.66 6.52 -6.06
N PRO A 217 7.87 5.31 -5.50
CA PRO A 217 8.50 4.23 -6.22
C PRO A 217 7.80 3.97 -7.55
N ALA A 218 8.53 3.75 -8.65
CA ALA A 218 7.90 3.54 -9.95
C ALA A 218 8.46 2.34 -10.71
N VAL A 219 7.67 1.84 -11.67
CA VAL A 219 8.08 0.80 -12.62
C VAL A 219 7.82 1.25 -14.06
N GLU A 220 8.73 0.92 -14.94
CA GLU A 220 8.57 1.04 -16.39
C GLU A 220 7.99 -0.26 -16.95
N VAL A 221 6.95 -0.14 -17.78
CA VAL A 221 6.33 -1.28 -18.45
C VAL A 221 6.54 -1.15 -19.95
N PHE A 222 6.91 -2.26 -20.59
CA PHE A 222 7.09 -2.36 -22.03
C PHE A 222 6.13 -3.41 -22.57
N SER A 223 5.42 -3.07 -23.64
CA SER A 223 4.38 -3.89 -24.25
C SER A 223 4.39 -3.71 -25.78
N PRO A 224 3.65 -4.56 -26.54
CA PRO A 224 3.54 -4.38 -27.98
C PRO A 224 2.96 -3.01 -28.29
N LEU A 225 3.70 -2.24 -29.08
CA LEU A 225 3.38 -0.86 -29.47
C LEU A 225 3.21 0.12 -28.29
N GLY A 226 3.57 -0.26 -27.06
CA GLY A 226 3.36 0.56 -25.86
C GLY A 226 1.90 0.75 -25.48
N LYS A 227 1.01 -0.17 -25.89
CA LYS A 227 -0.45 -0.07 -25.71
C LYS A 227 -0.98 -1.13 -24.74
N PHE A 228 -2.28 -1.04 -24.43
CA PHE A 228 -3.06 -2.04 -23.68
C PHE A 228 -2.58 -2.28 -22.24
N VAL A 229 -1.88 -1.29 -21.67
CA VAL A 229 -1.43 -1.28 -20.29
C VAL A 229 -2.08 -0.09 -19.58
N GLY A 230 -2.63 -0.34 -18.40
CA GLY A 230 -3.22 0.70 -17.55
C GLY A 230 -2.78 0.58 -16.10
N GLN A 231 -3.21 1.52 -15.28
CA GLN A 231 -2.93 1.54 -13.85
C GLN A 231 -4.21 1.71 -13.05
N ARG A 232 -4.32 1.01 -11.92
CA ARG A 232 -5.39 1.27 -10.95
C ARG A 232 -4.90 1.08 -9.51
N ARG A 233 -5.76 1.47 -8.57
CA ARG A 233 -5.59 1.19 -7.15
C ARG A 233 -5.44 -0.32 -6.91
N PRO A 234 -4.43 -0.75 -6.12
CA PRO A 234 -4.18 -2.16 -5.88
C PRO A 234 -5.33 -2.82 -5.12
N MET A 235 -5.76 -3.98 -5.59
CA MET A 235 -6.77 -4.76 -4.89
C MET A 235 -6.21 -5.46 -3.64
N CYS A 236 -4.89 -5.67 -3.59
CA CYS A 236 -4.21 -6.53 -2.62
C CYS A 236 -4.79 -7.95 -2.65
N ALA A 237 -5.00 -8.46 -3.86
CA ALA A 237 -5.55 -9.78 -4.09
C ALA A 237 -4.64 -10.85 -3.50
N SER A 238 -3.32 -10.63 -3.52
CA SER A 238 -2.29 -11.52 -2.94
C SER A 238 -2.55 -11.92 -1.47
N VAL A 239 -3.24 -11.08 -0.69
CA VAL A 239 -3.53 -11.33 0.74
C VAL A 239 -4.77 -12.22 0.94
N VAL A 240 -5.70 -12.19 -0.02
CA VAL A 240 -6.99 -12.89 0.04
C VAL A 240 -7.06 -14.09 -0.91
N SER A 241 -6.23 -14.11 -1.94
CA SER A 241 -6.00 -15.24 -2.83
C SER A 241 -5.19 -16.31 -2.11
N GLY A 242 -5.26 -17.54 -2.60
CA GLY A 242 -4.62 -18.71 -2.00
C GLY A 242 -5.59 -19.85 -1.71
N PRO A 243 -5.06 -21.01 -1.27
CA PRO A 243 -5.86 -22.17 -0.93
C PRO A 243 -6.99 -21.80 0.04
N LYS A 244 -8.18 -22.38 -0.18
CA LYS A 244 -9.33 -22.16 0.69
C LYS A 244 -8.90 -22.43 2.13
N ARG A 245 -9.03 -21.44 3.01
CA ARG A 245 -8.69 -21.60 4.43
C ARG A 245 -9.52 -22.77 4.97
N VAL A 246 -8.84 -23.81 5.45
CA VAL A 246 -9.48 -24.95 6.11
C VAL A 246 -10.33 -24.42 7.27
N ALA A 247 -11.59 -24.86 7.35
CA ALA A 247 -12.52 -24.40 8.37
C ALA A 247 -11.95 -24.73 9.75
N SER A 248 -12.22 -23.91 10.77
CA SER A 248 -11.66 -24.15 12.12
C SER A 248 -11.98 -25.54 12.68
N ARG A 249 -13.11 -26.13 12.24
CA ARG A 249 -13.55 -27.48 12.60
C ARG A 249 -12.74 -28.59 11.93
N GLU A 250 -12.22 -28.33 10.73
CA GLU A 250 -11.44 -29.28 9.92
C GLU A 250 -9.93 -29.15 10.15
N ARG A 251 -9.47 -28.09 10.82
CA ARG A 251 -8.06 -27.90 11.17
C ARG A 251 -7.66 -28.97 12.17
N LYS A 252 -6.65 -29.78 11.84
CA LYS A 252 -6.02 -30.75 12.76
C LYS A 252 -5.61 -30.01 14.04
N VAL A 253 -6.27 -30.34 15.15
CA VAL A 253 -6.03 -29.71 16.46
C VAL A 253 -4.56 -29.91 16.79
N ARG A 254 -3.83 -28.81 17.06
CA ARG A 254 -2.45 -28.93 17.52
C ARG A 254 -2.47 -29.77 18.80
N PRO A 255 -1.63 -30.81 18.92
CA PRO A 255 -1.58 -31.62 20.13
C PRO A 255 -1.37 -30.72 21.33
N ARG A 256 -2.14 -30.97 22.40
CA ARG A 256 -2.00 -30.21 23.65
C ARG A 256 -0.54 -30.26 24.09
N ARG A 257 0.03 -29.08 24.36
CA ARG A 257 1.42 -28.98 24.82
C ARG A 257 1.57 -29.85 26.07
N SER A 258 2.55 -30.75 26.07
CA SER A 258 2.79 -31.64 27.22
C SER A 258 3.03 -30.80 28.47
N MET A 259 2.23 -31.05 29.51
CA MET A 259 2.33 -30.40 30.81
C MET A 259 3.49 -30.95 31.65
N VAL A 260 4.24 -31.93 31.16
CA VAL A 260 5.32 -32.59 31.92
C VAL A 260 6.39 -31.59 32.36
N SER A 261 6.85 -30.73 31.46
CA SER A 261 7.85 -29.68 31.79
C SER A 261 7.30 -28.68 32.81
N VAL A 262 6.06 -28.21 32.65
CA VAL A 262 5.42 -27.27 33.57
C VAL A 262 5.18 -27.90 34.94
N LYS A 263 4.76 -29.18 35.00
CA LYS A 263 4.61 -29.92 36.25
C LYS A 263 5.95 -30.15 36.95
N ARG A 264 7.02 -30.42 36.19
CA ARG A 264 8.38 -30.59 36.74
C ARG A 264 8.94 -29.29 37.30
N GLN A 265 8.64 -28.15 36.67
CA GLN A 265 8.98 -26.81 37.19
C GLN A 265 8.15 -26.40 38.42
N ARG A 266 6.91 -26.91 38.53
CA ARG A 266 6.02 -26.67 39.67
C ARG A 266 6.26 -27.60 40.86
N LYS A 267 7.10 -28.64 40.71
CA LYS A 267 7.53 -29.42 41.88
C LYS A 267 8.31 -28.49 42.81
N PRO A 268 7.97 -28.42 44.10
CA PRO A 268 8.76 -27.65 45.06
C PRO A 268 10.19 -28.19 45.05
N LYS A 269 11.18 -27.29 45.01
CA LYS A 269 12.59 -27.68 45.15
C LYS A 269 12.75 -28.27 46.56
N GLY A 270 12.87 -29.58 46.67
CA GLY A 270 13.11 -30.29 47.94
C GLY A 270 12.12 -31.38 48.33
N ALA A 271 11.18 -31.78 47.46
CA ALA A 271 10.42 -33.03 47.67
C ALA A 271 11.08 -34.16 46.86
N GLU A 272 11.86 -35.01 47.55
CA GLU A 272 12.19 -36.36 47.07
C GLU A 272 10.91 -37.22 46.96
#